data_AF-A0A7W7LM04-F1
#
_entry.id   AF-A0A7W7LM04-F1
#
_cell.length_a   1.000
_cell.length_b   1.000
_cell.length_c   1.000
_cell.angle_alpha   90.00
_cell.angle_beta   90.00
_cell.angle_gamma   90.00
#
_symmetry.space_group_name_H-M   'P 1'
#
loop_
_entity.id
_entity.type
_entity.pdbx_description
1 polymer ?
#
loop_
_entity_poly.entity_id
_entity_poly.type
_entity_poly.pdbx_seq_one_letter_code
_entity_poly.pdbx_strand_id
1 'polypeptide(L)'
;MASAPTTTDADLRTLAAQTAAALQSVCRDHGWALRFTPGQPMSGSAYVQFPPLRVDVVEQIITGLRRLMTYRCLECADIKRRRAKAIEAGCPQTAAAMAVAMGLHQRAAH
;
A
#
# COMPACT_ATOMS: atom_id res chain seq x y z
N MET A 1 13.10 18.61 -30.50
CA MET A 1 12.64 18.58 -29.10
C MET A 1 11.72 17.37 -28.97
N ALA A 2 12.11 16.35 -28.19
CA ALA A 2 11.27 15.18 -27.98
C ALA A 2 10.17 15.53 -26.98
N SER A 3 8.90 15.47 -27.41
CA SER A 3 7.75 15.60 -26.52
C SER A 3 7.80 14.48 -25.48
N ALA A 4 7.71 14.83 -24.20
CA ALA A 4 7.57 13.85 -23.13
C ALA A 4 6.36 12.94 -23.42
N PRO A 5 6.43 11.63 -23.13
CA PRO A 5 5.29 10.75 -23.32
C PRO A 5 4.11 11.27 -22.49
N THR A 6 3.05 11.71 -23.17
CA THR A 6 1.79 12.08 -22.52
C THR A 6 1.19 10.83 -21.90
N THR A 7 1.13 10.81 -20.57
CA THR A 7 0.44 9.76 -19.83
C THR A 7 -1.01 9.69 -20.29
N THR A 8 -1.42 8.53 -20.79
CA THR A 8 -2.77 8.34 -21.31
C THR A 8 -3.75 8.00 -20.18
N ASP A 9 -5.04 8.17 -20.44
CA ASP A 9 -6.11 7.71 -19.53
C ASP A 9 -6.01 6.21 -19.20
N ALA A 10 -5.55 5.39 -20.15
CA ALA A 10 -5.34 3.97 -19.94
C ALA A 10 -4.17 3.71 -18.96
N ASP A 11 -3.10 4.50 -19.06
CA ASP A 11 -1.98 4.45 -18.11
C ASP A 11 -2.44 4.88 -16.71
N LEU A 12 -3.26 5.92 -16.61
CA LEU A 12 -3.81 6.39 -15.33
C LEU A 12 -4.74 5.36 -14.68
N ARG A 13 -5.57 4.64 -15.45
CA ARG A 13 -6.39 3.53 -14.94
C ARG A 13 -5.54 2.37 -14.46
N THR A 14 -4.49 2.05 -15.20
CA THR A 14 -3.52 1.01 -14.79
C THR A 14 -2.82 1.40 -13.49
N LEU A 15 -2.37 2.64 -13.38
CA LEU A 15 -1.76 3.19 -12.17
C LEU A 15 -2.73 3.19 -10.99
N ALA A 16 -4.00 3.57 -11.20
CA ALA A 16 -5.04 3.52 -10.17
C ALA A 16 -5.26 2.08 -9.65
N ALA A 17 -5.33 1.10 -10.55
CA ALA A 17 -5.51 -0.31 -10.19
C ALA A 17 -4.32 -0.86 -9.40
N GLN A 18 -3.09 -0.56 -9.85
CA GLN A 18 -1.87 -0.93 -9.13
C GLN A 18 -1.81 -0.28 -7.75
N THR A 19 -2.17 0.99 -7.65
CA THR A 19 -2.21 1.74 -6.39
C THR A 19 -3.25 1.17 -5.43
N ALA A 20 -4.45 0.83 -5.92
CA ALA A 20 -5.49 0.20 -5.11
C ALA A 20 -5.03 -1.16 -4.54
N ALA A 21 -4.40 -2.01 -5.36
CA ALA A 21 -3.87 -3.29 -4.93
C ALA A 21 -2.74 -3.13 -3.89
N ALA A 22 -1.84 -2.16 -4.10
CA ALA A 22 -0.76 -1.87 -3.17
C ALA A 22 -1.29 -1.37 -1.82
N LEU A 23 -2.23 -0.41 -1.82
CA LEU A 23 -2.88 0.09 -0.61
C LEU A 23 -3.61 -1.03 0.14
N GLN A 24 -4.28 -1.92 -0.58
CA GLN A 24 -4.95 -3.07 0.02
C GLN A 24 -3.97 -4.06 0.66
N SER A 25 -2.82 -4.30 0.04
CA SER A 25 -1.75 -5.12 0.60
C SER A 25 -1.19 -4.50 1.88
N VAL A 26 -0.86 -3.20 1.84
CA VAL A 26 -0.37 -2.47 3.01
C VAL A 26 -1.40 -2.52 4.14
N CYS A 27 -2.66 -2.19 3.88
CA CYS A 27 -3.67 -2.18 4.93
C CYS A 27 -3.83 -3.57 5.58
N ARG A 28 -3.79 -4.64 4.78
CA ARG A 28 -3.84 -6.02 5.27
C ARG A 28 -2.64 -6.36 6.14
N ASP A 29 -1.45 -5.91 5.77
CA ASP A 29 -0.22 -6.12 6.55
C ASP A 29 -0.28 -5.42 7.92
N HIS A 30 -1.06 -4.35 8.01
CA HIS A 30 -1.35 -3.62 9.24
C HIS A 30 -2.60 -4.16 9.99
N GLY A 31 -3.20 -5.26 9.52
CA GLY A 31 -4.36 -5.90 10.15
C GLY A 31 -5.72 -5.31 9.77
N TRP A 32 -5.77 -4.39 8.80
CA TRP A 32 -7.01 -3.81 8.31
C TRP A 32 -7.53 -4.55 7.07
N ALA A 33 -8.76 -5.05 7.15
CA ALA A 33 -9.45 -5.70 6.03
C ALA A 33 -10.18 -4.67 5.14
N LEU A 34 -9.41 -3.76 4.53
CA LEU A 34 -9.95 -2.70 3.67
C LEU A 34 -9.98 -3.11 2.19
N ARG A 35 -11.04 -2.70 1.48
CA ARG A 35 -11.17 -2.92 0.03
C ARG A 35 -11.10 -1.58 -0.69
N PHE A 36 -10.03 -1.39 -1.45
CA PHE A 36 -9.82 -0.21 -2.29
C PHE A 36 -10.29 -0.52 -3.72
N THR A 37 -10.87 0.47 -4.39
CA THR A 37 -11.27 0.34 -5.79
C THR A 37 -10.61 1.43 -6.63
N PRO A 38 -10.12 1.11 -7.84
CA PRO A 38 -9.61 2.15 -8.73
C PRO A 38 -10.74 3.10 -9.11
N GLY A 39 -10.53 4.40 -8.88
CA GLY A 39 -11.44 5.44 -9.32
C GLY A 39 -11.22 5.77 -10.80
N GLN A 40 -12.17 6.46 -11.41
CA GLN A 40 -11.93 7.07 -12.72
C GLN A 40 -10.82 8.13 -12.61
N PRO A 41 -9.90 8.20 -13.60
CA PRO A 41 -8.97 9.31 -13.68
C PRO A 41 -9.72 10.65 -13.74
N MET A 42 -9.22 11.65 -13.02
CA MET A 42 -9.75 13.01 -13.09
C MET A 42 -8.59 13.99 -13.21
N SER A 43 -8.73 15.02 -14.03
CA SER A 43 -7.71 16.08 -14.16
C SER A 43 -6.28 15.57 -14.40
N GLY A 44 -6.13 14.52 -15.22
CA GLY A 44 -4.82 13.93 -15.54
C GLY A 44 -4.16 13.13 -14.40
N SER A 45 -4.91 12.78 -13.36
CA SER A 45 -4.41 12.04 -12.19
C SER A 45 -5.17 10.74 -11.96
N ALA A 46 -4.47 9.73 -11.42
CA ALA A 46 -5.05 8.47 -10.99
C ALA A 46 -5.65 8.60 -9.57
N TYR A 47 -6.85 8.05 -9.36
CA TYR A 47 -7.54 8.09 -8.07
C TYR A 47 -7.86 6.68 -7.58
N VAL A 48 -7.96 6.54 -6.26
CA VAL A 48 -8.43 5.33 -5.59
C VAL A 48 -9.58 5.71 -4.67
N GLN A 49 -10.67 4.94 -4.74
CA GLN A 49 -11.83 5.08 -3.88
C GLN A 49 -11.69 4.20 -2.64
N PHE A 50 -11.98 4.80 -1.49
CA PHE A 50 -12.04 4.15 -0.20
C PHE A 50 -13.46 3.63 0.02
N PRO A 51 -13.64 2.53 0.77
CA PRO A 51 -14.96 2.17 1.25
C PRO A 51 -15.46 3.26 2.23
N PRO A 52 -16.76 3.27 2.58
CA PRO A 52 -17.23 4.12 3.66
C PRO A 52 -16.45 3.78 4.93
N LEU A 53 -15.70 4.76 5.45
CA LEU A 53 -14.86 4.61 6.63
C LEU A 53 -15.27 5.66 7.65
N ARG A 54 -15.13 5.31 8.93
CA ARG A 54 -15.22 6.31 10.00
C ARG A 54 -14.03 7.27 9.88
N VAL A 55 -14.26 8.53 10.25
CA VAL A 55 -13.27 9.61 10.11
C VAL A 55 -11.96 9.29 10.85
N ASP A 56 -12.05 8.73 12.05
CA ASP A 56 -10.89 8.30 12.85
C ASP A 56 -10.04 7.24 12.15
N VAL A 57 -10.68 6.28 11.46
CA VAL A 57 -9.98 5.26 10.66
C VAL A 57 -9.30 5.90 9.45
N VAL A 58 -9.96 6.85 8.78
CA VAL A 58 -9.37 7.59 7.64
C VAL A 58 -8.13 8.36 8.09
N GLU A 59 -8.19 9.05 9.23
CA GLU A 59 -7.06 9.80 9.78
C GLU A 59 -5.87 8.89 10.13
N GLN A 60 -6.12 7.71 10.71
CA GLN A 60 -5.08 6.73 10.97
C GLN A 60 -4.41 6.24 9.68
N ILE A 61 -5.19 5.96 8.63
CA ILE A 61 -4.66 5.55 7.32
C ILE A 61 -3.83 6.68 6.70
N ILE A 62 -4.35 7.91 6.67
CA ILE A 62 -3.63 9.07 6.12
C ILE A 62 -2.32 9.31 6.88
N THR A 63 -2.35 9.21 8.21
CA THR A 63 -1.16 9.35 9.06
C THR A 63 -0.14 8.25 8.76
N GLY A 64 -0.59 6.99 8.63
CA GLY A 64 0.25 5.87 8.23
C GLY A 64 0.88 6.05 6.84
N LEU A 65 0.11 6.53 5.86
CA LEU A 65 0.59 6.81 4.51
C LEU A 65 1.62 7.95 4.48
N ARG A 66 1.34 9.06 5.18
CA ARG A 66 2.30 10.16 5.32
C ARG A 66 3.60 9.67 5.95
N ARG A 67 3.53 8.86 7.01
CA ARG A 67 4.72 8.27 7.64
C ARG A 67 5.50 7.38 6.68
N LEU A 68 4.84 6.53 5.90
CA LEU A 68 5.48 5.69 4.88
C LEU A 68 6.18 6.52 3.78
N MET A 69 5.61 7.65 3.39
CA MET A 69 6.21 8.53 2.38
C MET A 69 7.37 9.37 2.93
N THR A 70 7.34 9.68 4.22
CA THR A 70 8.31 10.61 4.85
C THR A 70 9.45 9.88 5.56
N TYR A 71 9.19 8.67 6.09
CA TYR A 71 10.14 7.88 6.88
C TYR A 71 10.26 6.46 6.32
N ARG A 72 11.41 6.16 5.70
CA ARG A 72 11.78 4.80 5.31
C ARG A 72 12.44 4.11 6.50
N CYS A 73 11.65 3.47 7.35
CA CYS A 73 12.18 2.59 8.39
C CYS A 73 12.88 1.37 7.73
N LEU A 74 14.17 1.19 8.00
CA LEU A 74 14.98 0.10 7.44
C LEU A 74 14.48 -1.28 7.90
N GLU A 75 14.01 -1.39 9.14
CA GLU A 75 13.45 -2.65 9.67
C GLU A 75 12.14 -3.00 8.97
N CYS A 76 11.24 -2.03 8.76
CA CYS A 76 10.04 -2.23 7.95
C CYS A 76 10.39 -2.70 6.52
N ALA A 77 11.40 -2.10 5.89
CA ALA A 77 11.83 -2.51 4.56
C ALA A 77 12.39 -3.94 4.54
N ASP A 78 13.12 -4.35 5.57
CA ASP A 78 13.67 -5.69 5.70
C ASP A 78 12.57 -6.74 5.93
N ILE A 79 11.62 -6.49 6.84
CA ILE A 79 10.48 -7.39 7.11
C ILE A 79 9.66 -7.61 5.82
N LYS A 80 9.38 -6.54 5.05
CA LYS A 80 8.68 -6.65 3.76
C LYS A 80 9.46 -7.52 2.77
N ARG A 81 10.77 -7.32 2.67
CA ARG A 81 11.64 -8.08 1.76
C ARG A 81 11.68 -9.57 2.12
N ARG A 82 11.80 -9.91 3.41
CA ARG A 82 11.78 -11.30 3.90
C ARG A 82 10.43 -11.95 3.65
N ARG A 83 9.33 -11.21 3.86
CA ARG A 83 7.99 -11.70 3.56
C ARG A 83 7.81 -12.00 2.06
N ALA A 84 8.24 -11.11 1.18
CA ALA A 84 8.16 -11.32 -0.27
C ALA A 84 8.92 -12.58 -0.69
N LYS A 85 10.16 -12.77 -0.20
CA LYS A 85 10.94 -13.99 -0.43
C LYS A 85 10.22 -15.26 0.06
N ALA A 86 9.55 -15.19 1.22
CA ALA A 86 8.80 -16.33 1.74
C ALA A 86 7.59 -16.70 0.86
N ILE A 87 6.92 -15.70 0.27
CA ILE A 87 5.82 -15.92 -0.69
C ILE A 87 6.36 -16.56 -1.97
N GLU A 88 7.44 -16.02 -2.54
CA GLU A 88 8.09 -16.56 -3.74
C GLU A 88 8.58 -18.00 -3.54
N ALA A 89 9.08 -18.32 -2.34
CA ALA A 89 9.52 -19.67 -1.96
C ALA A 89 8.36 -20.61 -1.57
N GLY A 90 7.10 -20.18 -1.65
CA GLY A 90 5.95 -21.00 -1.29
C GLY A 90 5.90 -21.40 0.19
N CYS A 91 6.42 -20.57 1.07
CA CYS A 91 6.48 -20.78 2.52
C CYS A 91 5.44 -19.92 3.25
N PRO A 92 4.14 -20.31 3.28
CA PRO A 92 3.07 -19.49 3.81
C PRO A 92 3.19 -19.23 5.33
N GLN A 93 3.73 -20.18 6.11
CA GLN A 93 3.94 -19.96 7.54
C GLN A 93 4.94 -18.83 7.80
N THR A 94 6.05 -18.82 7.07
CA THR A 94 7.07 -17.77 7.17
C THR A 94 6.52 -16.42 6.72
N ALA A 95 5.74 -16.38 5.64
CA ALA A 95 5.10 -15.15 5.18
C ALA A 95 4.10 -14.59 6.21
N ALA A 96 3.33 -15.46 6.89
CA ALA A 96 2.42 -15.07 7.97
C ALA A 96 3.19 -14.54 9.19
N ALA A 97 4.27 -15.22 9.60
CA ALA A 97 5.12 -14.77 10.71
C ALA A 97 5.72 -13.39 10.45
N MET A 98 6.17 -13.11 9.22
CA MET A 98 6.66 -11.77 8.86
C MET A 98 5.56 -10.72 8.84
N ALA A 99 4.32 -11.06 8.49
CA ALA A 99 3.19 -10.13 8.60
C ALA A 99 2.88 -9.78 10.07
N VAL A 100 2.95 -10.76 10.97
CA VAL A 100 2.81 -10.52 12.42
C VAL A 100 3.94 -9.64 12.95
N ALA A 101 5.19 -9.94 12.56
CA ALA A 101 6.35 -9.13 12.94
C ALA A 101 6.23 -7.68 12.47
N MET A 102 5.71 -7.45 11.26
CA MET A 102 5.41 -6.11 10.76
C MET A 102 4.44 -5.37 11.68
N GLY A 103 3.31 -5.99 12.00
CA GLY A 103 2.30 -5.37 12.85
C GLY A 103 2.83 -5.07 14.26
N LEU A 104 3.69 -5.92 14.82
CA LEU A 104 4.33 -5.69 16.12
C LEU A 104 5.32 -4.52 16.07
N HIS A 105 6.25 -4.52 15.11
CA HIS A 105 7.23 -3.46 14.96
C HIS A 105 6.54 -2.11 14.73
N GLN A 106 5.51 -2.06 13.91
CA GLN A 106 4.75 -0.84 13.66
C GLN A 106 4.13 -0.29 14.94
N ARG A 107 3.45 -1.13 15.74
CA ARG A 107 2.88 -0.68 17.03
C ARG A 107 3.94 -0.19 18.02
N ALA A 108 5.15 -0.75 17.97
CA ALA A 108 6.22 -0.40 18.91
C ALA A 108 7.01 0.84 18.48
N ALA A 109 7.23 1.02 17.18
CA ALA A 109 8.14 2.03 16.65
C ALA A 109 7.44 3.21 15.94
N HIS A 110 6.14 3.11 15.63
CA HIS A 110 5.42 4.06 14.80
C HIS A 110 4.02 4.38 15.34
#